data_AF-A0A8T2T5W0-F1
#
_entry.id   AF-A0A8T2T5W0-F1
#
_cell.length_a   1.000
_cell.length_b   1.000
_cell.length_c   1.000
_cell.angle_alpha   90.00
_cell.angle_beta   90.00
_cell.angle_gamma   90.00
#
_symmetry.space_group_name_H-M   'P 1'
#
loop_
_entity.id
_entity.type
_entity.pdbx_description
1 polymer ?
#
loop_
_entity_poly.entity_id
_entity_poly.type
_entity_poly.pdbx_seq_one_letter_code
_entity_poly.pdbx_strand_id
1 'polypeptide(L)'
;MFSDFMALQGRDLSPVTNELWRQFYSRKFGPESMNLVLERMKKKRVSFKWHLLYQAKVREQEEVQKKCVDRLKQLYKEADMQKQSRQTQMCTKVPPSSKRKSIHSGAGSSSQFNHIKGRLMKKSRIEFAKSEAQMPKNNMRQLPAKFCAQRTVPSTIPIQKSASSVSLLQPSSTRLMCTKK
;
A
#
# COMPACT_ATOMS: atom_id res chain seq x y z
N MET A 1 4.09 74.40 -0.56
CA MET A 1 2.82 73.62 -0.55
C MET A 1 2.99 72.27 -1.23
N PHE A 2 4.00 71.48 -0.88
CA PHE A 2 4.24 70.13 -1.45
C PHE A 2 4.74 69.15 -0.38
N SER A 3 4.37 69.37 0.89
CA SER A 3 4.79 68.54 2.02
C SER A 3 3.68 67.62 2.54
N ASP A 4 2.44 67.80 2.06
CA ASP A 4 1.27 67.10 2.60
C ASP A 4 0.93 65.77 1.88
N PHE A 5 1.69 65.40 0.84
CA PHE A 5 1.43 64.17 0.08
C PHE A 5 2.13 62.92 0.65
N MET A 6 3.01 63.09 1.63
CA MET A 6 3.73 61.98 2.30
C MET A 6 3.05 61.53 3.61
N ALA A 7 1.77 61.84 3.81
CA ALA A 7 0.98 61.39 4.96
C ALA A 7 0.07 60.17 4.68
N LEU A 8 0.34 59.41 3.60
CA LEU A 8 -0.46 58.22 3.22
C LEU A 8 0.30 56.89 3.28
N GLN A 9 1.51 56.87 3.84
CA GLN A 9 2.32 55.65 3.99
C GLN A 9 1.99 54.83 5.25
N GLY A 10 0.82 55.03 5.87
CA GLY A 10 0.54 54.50 7.21
C GLY A 10 -0.94 54.32 7.56
N ARG A 11 -1.81 53.96 6.60
CA ARG A 11 -3.14 53.44 6.96
C ARG A 11 -3.01 51.96 7.27
N ASP A 12 -3.00 51.61 8.55
CA ASP A 12 -2.97 50.21 8.99
C ASP A 12 -4.20 49.46 8.47
N LEU A 13 -3.98 48.63 7.44
CA LEU A 13 -5.01 47.76 6.84
C LEU A 13 -5.23 46.47 7.65
N SER A 14 -4.49 46.27 8.73
CA SER A 14 -4.57 45.13 9.64
C SER A 14 -6.01 44.73 10.05
N PRO A 15 -6.90 45.66 10.47
CA PRO A 15 -8.28 45.29 10.85
C PRO A 15 -9.09 44.77 9.66
N VAL A 16 -9.08 45.49 8.53
CA VAL A 16 -9.78 45.09 7.30
C VAL A 16 -9.27 43.73 6.80
N THR A 17 -7.96 43.54 6.82
CA THR A 17 -7.31 42.31 6.37
C THR A 17 -7.69 41.11 7.25
N ASN A 18 -7.77 41.28 8.56
CA ASN A 18 -8.11 40.19 9.48
C ASN A 18 -9.55 39.67 9.28
N GLU A 19 -10.49 40.55 8.95
CA GLU A 19 -11.87 40.17 8.64
C GLU A 19 -12.00 39.41 7.32
N LEU A 20 -11.25 39.82 6.30
CA LEU A 20 -11.18 39.10 5.03
C LEU A 20 -10.63 37.69 5.21
N TRP A 21 -9.60 37.53 6.05
CA TRP A 21 -9.07 36.20 6.39
C TRP A 21 -10.07 35.33 7.16
N ARG A 22 -10.92 35.93 8.02
CA ARG A 22 -12.02 35.22 8.68
C ARG A 22 -13.00 34.64 7.66
N GLN A 23 -13.43 35.47 6.70
CA GLN A 23 -14.33 35.03 5.63
C GLN A 23 -13.68 33.96 4.75
N PHE A 24 -12.41 34.14 4.40
CA PHE A 24 -11.66 33.18 3.61
C PHE A 24 -11.53 31.82 4.30
N TYR A 25 -11.24 31.82 5.61
CA TYR A 25 -11.18 30.61 6.42
C TYR A 25 -12.52 29.86 6.42
N SER A 26 -13.63 30.57 6.62
CA SER A 26 -14.97 30.00 6.54
C SER A 26 -15.26 29.41 5.16
N ARG A 27 -14.89 30.12 4.08
CA ARG A 27 -15.09 29.64 2.70
C ARG A 27 -14.27 28.40 2.37
N LYS A 28 -13.04 28.30 2.89
CA LYS A 28 -12.13 27.18 2.64
C LYS A 28 -12.44 25.93 3.45
N PHE A 29 -12.77 26.10 4.73
CA PHE A 29 -12.88 24.98 5.68
C PHE A 29 -14.30 24.78 6.24
N GLY A 30 -15.23 25.66 5.87
CA GLY A 30 -16.61 25.65 6.35
C GLY A 30 -16.82 26.41 7.67
N PRO A 31 -18.08 26.80 7.93
CA PRO A 31 -18.46 27.58 9.12
C PRO A 31 -18.25 26.80 10.42
N GLU A 32 -18.49 25.48 10.42
CA GLU A 32 -18.29 24.62 11.61
C GLU A 32 -16.87 24.70 12.16
N SER A 33 -15.89 24.69 11.25
CA SER A 33 -14.49 24.75 11.65
C SER A 33 -14.09 26.13 12.19
N MET A 34 -14.70 27.19 11.64
CA MET A 34 -14.52 28.56 12.14
C MET A 34 -15.13 28.72 13.53
N ASN A 35 -16.35 28.22 13.74
CA ASN A 35 -17.03 28.23 15.02
C ASN A 35 -16.22 27.50 16.08
N LEU A 36 -15.68 26.32 15.74
CA LEU A 36 -14.80 25.57 16.63
C LEU A 36 -13.53 26.35 17.02
N VAL A 37 -12.92 27.08 16.09
CA VAL A 37 -11.76 27.96 16.40
C VAL A 37 -12.18 29.09 17.34
N LEU A 38 -13.31 29.73 17.09
CA LEU A 38 -13.86 30.78 17.97
C LEU A 38 -14.13 30.24 19.38
N GLU A 39 -14.74 29.06 19.50
CA GLU A 39 -14.99 28.40 20.78
C GLU A 39 -13.69 28.07 21.52
N ARG A 40 -12.65 27.60 20.81
CA ARG A 40 -11.33 27.35 21.41
C ARG A 40 -10.66 28.64 21.88
N MET A 41 -10.78 29.73 21.11
CA MET A 41 -10.27 31.04 21.48
C MET A 41 -10.95 31.60 22.72
N LYS A 42 -12.29 31.53 22.78
CA LYS A 42 -13.08 31.95 23.95
C LYS A 42 -12.68 31.17 25.20
N LYS A 43 -12.57 29.84 25.10
CA LYS A 43 -12.16 28.96 26.20
C LYS A 43 -10.77 29.29 26.74
N LYS A 44 -9.82 29.56 25.85
CA LYS A 44 -8.44 29.90 26.22
C LYS A 44 -8.22 31.39 26.53
N ARG A 45 -9.24 32.24 26.29
CA ARG A 45 -9.17 33.70 26.38
C ARG A 45 -8.03 34.31 25.54
N VAL A 46 -7.76 33.74 24.37
CA VAL A 46 -6.72 34.25 23.45
C VAL A 46 -7.34 34.65 22.12
N SER A 47 -6.92 35.78 21.58
CA SER A 47 -7.21 36.19 20.21
C SER A 47 -5.99 35.97 19.32
N PHE A 48 -6.20 35.36 18.16
CA PHE A 48 -5.18 35.21 17.13
C PHE A 48 -5.64 35.83 15.83
N LYS A 49 -4.69 36.29 15.02
CA LYS A 49 -4.97 36.75 13.65
C LYS A 49 -5.38 35.56 12.77
N TRP A 50 -6.44 35.72 11.97
CA TRP A 50 -7.01 34.64 11.15
C TRP A 50 -6.04 34.08 10.11
N HIS A 51 -5.15 34.91 9.55
CA HIS A 51 -4.13 34.45 8.60
C HIS A 51 -3.14 33.43 9.22
N LEU A 52 -2.76 33.59 10.50
CA LEU A 52 -1.86 32.65 11.19
C LEU A 52 -2.56 31.31 11.41
N LEU A 53 -3.84 31.34 11.78
CA LEU A 53 -4.65 30.13 11.95
C LEU A 53 -4.83 29.40 10.64
N TYR A 54 -5.04 30.15 9.55
CA TYR A 54 -5.11 29.60 8.21
C TYR A 54 -3.80 28.89 7.85
N GLN A 55 -2.66 29.57 7.98
CA GLN A 55 -1.35 28.99 7.66
C GLN A 55 -1.00 27.79 8.53
N ALA A 56 -1.35 27.81 9.81
CA ALA A 56 -1.16 26.65 10.70
C ALA A 56 -1.99 25.45 10.25
N LYS A 57 -3.27 25.66 9.91
CA LYS A 57 -4.15 24.59 9.46
C LYS A 57 -3.76 24.01 8.10
N VAL A 58 -3.28 24.85 7.18
CA VAL A 58 -2.77 24.37 5.88
C VAL A 58 -1.56 23.47 6.08
N ARG A 59 -0.60 23.87 6.93
CA ARG A 59 0.55 23.03 7.26
C ARG A 59 0.16 21.69 7.87
N GLU A 60 -0.81 21.70 8.80
CA GLU A 60 -1.34 20.47 9.40
C GLU A 60 -1.90 19.51 8.32
N GLN A 61 -2.66 20.05 7.35
CA GLN A 61 -3.21 19.25 6.25
C GLN A 61 -2.12 18.70 5.33
N GLU A 62 -1.12 19.53 4.98
CA GLU A 62 0.01 19.12 4.16
C GLU A 62 0.82 18.00 4.83
N GLU A 63 1.05 18.09 6.13
CA GLU A 63 1.73 17.04 6.89
C GLU A 63 0.95 15.73 6.91
N VAL A 64 -0.37 15.79 7.10
CA VAL A 64 -1.23 14.60 7.06
C VAL A 64 -1.20 13.97 5.66
N GLN A 65 -1.36 14.78 4.61
CA GLN A 65 -1.25 14.31 3.23
C GLN A 65 0.10 13.67 2.94
N LYS A 66 1.19 14.31 3.35
CA LYS A 66 2.55 13.80 3.18
C LYS A 66 2.72 12.45 3.88
N LYS A 67 2.28 12.32 5.13
CA LYS A 67 2.31 11.04 5.88
C LYS A 67 1.52 9.94 5.17
N CYS A 68 0.34 10.26 4.64
CA CYS A 68 -0.46 9.30 3.88
C CYS A 68 0.26 8.85 2.60
N VAL A 69 0.81 9.79 1.83
CA VAL A 69 1.55 9.51 0.59
C VAL A 69 2.81 8.70 0.88
N ASP A 70 3.56 9.03 1.93
CA ASP A 70 4.77 8.31 2.29
C ASP A 70 4.48 6.88 2.76
N ARG A 71 3.38 6.69 3.51
CA ARG A 71 2.90 5.35 3.86
C ARG A 71 2.51 4.54 2.63
N LEU A 72 1.83 5.15 1.66
CA LEU A 72 1.48 4.49 0.41
C LEU A 72 2.75 4.04 -0.35
N LYS A 73 3.75 4.91 -0.46
CA LYS A 73 5.05 4.57 -1.08
C LYS A 73 5.74 3.40 -0.38
N GLN A 74 5.70 3.34 0.95
CA GLN A 74 6.27 2.22 1.71
C GLN A 74 5.58 0.90 1.35
N LEU A 75 4.25 0.87 1.32
CA LEU A 75 3.49 -0.33 0.96
C LEU A 75 3.80 -0.84 -0.44
N TYR A 76 4.00 0.05 -1.42
CA TYR A 76 4.41 -0.35 -2.77
C TYR A 76 5.81 -0.99 -2.79
N LYS A 77 6.77 -0.37 -2.10
CA LYS A 77 8.13 -0.92 -1.98
C LYS A 77 8.13 -2.30 -1.31
N GLU A 78 7.37 -2.45 -0.23
CA GLU A 78 7.22 -3.72 0.48
C GLU A 78 6.59 -4.80 -0.41
N ALA A 79 5.53 -4.46 -1.14
CA ALA A 79 4.89 -5.38 -2.08
C ALA A 79 5.84 -5.79 -3.21
N ASP A 80 6.64 -4.87 -3.75
CA ASP A 80 7.59 -5.17 -4.81
C ASP A 80 8.77 -6.02 -4.31
N MET A 81 9.31 -5.72 -3.12
CA MET A 81 10.31 -6.58 -2.46
C MET A 81 9.75 -7.98 -2.20
N GLN A 82 8.49 -8.10 -1.77
CA GLN A 82 7.84 -9.38 -1.55
C GLN A 82 7.69 -10.17 -2.86
N LYS A 83 7.37 -9.51 -3.98
CA LYS A 83 7.33 -10.15 -5.30
C LYS A 83 8.72 -10.60 -5.75
N GLN A 84 9.73 -9.75 -5.60
CA GLN A 84 11.12 -10.09 -5.94
C GLN A 84 11.66 -11.24 -5.10
N SER A 85 11.32 -11.30 -3.81
CA SER A 85 11.69 -12.42 -2.93
C SER A 85 11.05 -13.74 -3.37
N ARG A 86 9.84 -13.72 -3.94
CA ARG A 86 9.17 -14.91 -4.48
C ARG A 86 9.68 -15.30 -5.87
N GLN A 87 10.36 -14.38 -6.57
CA GLN A 87 10.91 -14.66 -7.88
C GLN A 87 12.08 -15.62 -7.74
N THR A 88 11.98 -16.78 -8.38
CA THR A 88 13.04 -17.78 -8.42
C THR A 88 14.27 -17.19 -9.11
N GLN A 89 15.37 -17.06 -8.36
CA GLN A 89 16.65 -16.67 -8.93
C GLN A 89 17.15 -17.80 -9.84
N MET A 90 17.54 -17.45 -11.06
CA MET A 90 18.26 -18.36 -11.94
C MET A 90 19.61 -18.65 -11.28
N CYS A 91 19.72 -19.79 -10.60
CA CYS A 91 21.01 -20.30 -10.16
C CYS A 91 21.90 -20.44 -11.40
N THR A 92 22.81 -19.50 -11.60
CA THR A 92 23.87 -19.66 -12.58
C THR A 92 24.64 -20.89 -12.15
N LYS A 93 24.50 -21.97 -12.92
CA LYS A 93 25.34 -23.16 -12.76
C LYS A 93 26.77 -22.73 -13.03
N VAL A 94 27.45 -22.20 -12.02
CA VAL A 94 28.90 -22.19 -11.99
C VAL A 94 29.26 -23.67 -11.99
N PRO A 95 29.95 -24.18 -13.03
CA PRO A 95 30.41 -25.55 -13.00
C PRO A 95 31.20 -25.74 -11.70
N PRO A 96 31.00 -26.84 -10.96
CA PRO A 96 31.70 -27.07 -9.71
C PRO A 96 33.20 -26.81 -9.94
N SER A 97 33.74 -25.82 -9.23
CA SER A 97 35.11 -25.36 -9.41
C SER A 97 36.04 -26.55 -9.30
N SER A 98 36.73 -26.85 -10.39
CA SER A 98 37.63 -28.00 -10.53
C SER A 98 38.93 -27.76 -9.76
N LYS A 99 38.87 -27.63 -8.43
CA LYS A 99 40.04 -27.85 -7.57
C LYS A 99 39.98 -29.27 -7.00
N ARG A 100 40.55 -30.18 -7.80
CA ARG A 100 41.04 -31.50 -7.41
C ARG A 100 41.64 -31.45 -6.00
N LYS A 101 41.08 -32.24 -5.07
CA LYS A 101 41.88 -32.91 -4.04
C LYS A 101 41.65 -34.41 -4.21
N SER A 102 42.51 -34.99 -5.04
CA SER A 102 42.76 -36.43 -5.09
C SER A 102 43.30 -36.84 -3.73
N ILE A 103 42.57 -37.68 -3.02
CA ILE A 103 43.20 -38.52 -2.00
C ILE A 103 42.64 -39.93 -2.13
N HIS A 104 43.56 -40.84 -2.48
CA HIS A 104 43.48 -42.30 -2.47
C HIS A 104 42.99 -43.00 -3.75
N SER A 105 43.98 -43.23 -4.60
CA SER A 105 44.08 -44.26 -5.63
C SER A 105 43.62 -45.66 -5.16
N GLY A 106 42.74 -46.28 -5.94
CA GLY A 106 42.45 -47.71 -5.90
C GLY A 106 41.77 -48.11 -7.20
N ALA A 107 42.55 -48.67 -8.13
CA ALA A 107 42.07 -49.21 -9.39
C ALA A 107 41.05 -50.32 -9.12
N GLY A 108 39.87 -50.22 -9.75
CA GLY A 108 38.79 -51.18 -9.60
C GLY A 108 37.85 -51.09 -10.78
N SER A 109 38.22 -51.79 -11.84
CA SER A 109 37.38 -52.10 -12.99
C SER A 109 36.07 -52.78 -12.54
N SER A 110 34.97 -52.33 -13.13
CA SER A 110 33.87 -53.15 -13.67
C SER A 110 32.48 -52.62 -13.33
N SER A 111 31.61 -52.84 -14.29
CA SER A 111 30.24 -52.37 -14.43
C SER A 111 29.36 -52.62 -13.20
N GLN A 112 29.16 -51.62 -12.35
CA GLN A 112 28.14 -51.74 -11.28
C GLN A 112 27.46 -50.41 -10.96
N PHE A 113 27.02 -49.67 -11.98
CA PHE A 113 26.18 -48.47 -11.79
C PHE A 113 24.86 -48.55 -12.56
N ASN A 114 24.24 -49.74 -12.59
CA ASN A 114 22.91 -49.94 -13.18
C ASN A 114 21.74 -49.90 -12.16
N HIS A 115 22.00 -49.61 -10.88
CA HIS A 115 20.98 -49.64 -9.82
C HIS A 115 20.57 -48.27 -9.26
N ILE A 116 21.20 -47.17 -9.66
CA ILE A 116 20.85 -45.83 -9.14
C ILE A 116 19.55 -45.26 -9.74
N LYS A 117 19.10 -45.78 -10.88
CA LYS A 117 17.72 -45.53 -11.33
C LYS A 117 16.82 -46.54 -10.61
N GLY A 118 16.22 -46.11 -9.50
CA GLY A 118 15.23 -46.90 -8.78
C GLY A 118 14.15 -47.45 -9.72
N ARG A 119 13.55 -48.60 -9.36
CA ARG A 119 12.53 -49.32 -10.17
C ARG A 119 11.47 -48.40 -10.77
N LEU A 120 11.06 -47.36 -10.05
CA LEU A 120 10.08 -46.37 -10.50
C LEU A 120 10.51 -45.62 -11.77
N MET A 121 11.76 -45.18 -11.84
CA MET A 121 12.29 -44.43 -12.98
C MET A 121 12.58 -45.33 -14.19
N LYS A 122 12.83 -46.62 -13.92
CA LYS A 122 12.97 -47.64 -14.95
C LYS A 122 11.59 -48.01 -15.53
N LYS A 123 10.57 -48.18 -14.68
CA LYS A 123 9.19 -48.50 -15.08
C LYS A 123 8.56 -47.37 -15.90
N SER A 124 8.64 -46.13 -15.44
CA SER A 124 8.10 -44.96 -16.15
C SER A 124 8.72 -44.76 -17.54
N ARG A 125 10.05 -44.94 -17.69
CA ARG A 125 10.71 -44.87 -19.00
C ARG A 125 10.25 -45.95 -19.96
N ILE A 126 10.06 -47.18 -19.46
CA ILE A 126 9.56 -48.29 -20.27
C ILE A 126 8.10 -48.05 -20.67
N GLU A 127 7.26 -47.55 -19.76
CA GLU A 127 5.86 -47.23 -20.06
C GLU A 127 5.74 -46.07 -21.06
N PHE A 128 6.59 -45.04 -20.95
CA PHE A 128 6.64 -43.94 -21.91
C PHE A 128 7.07 -44.40 -23.32
N ALA A 129 8.10 -45.24 -23.41
CA ALA A 129 8.54 -45.81 -24.68
C ALA A 129 7.48 -46.74 -25.30
N LYS A 130 6.76 -47.50 -24.47
CA LYS A 130 5.63 -48.32 -24.92
C LYS A 130 4.45 -47.47 -25.39
N SER A 131 4.12 -46.36 -24.71
CA SER A 131 3.02 -45.49 -25.12
C SER A 131 3.33 -44.73 -26.41
N GLU A 132 4.59 -44.35 -26.65
CA GLU A 132 5.01 -43.78 -27.95
C GLU A 132 4.81 -44.77 -29.11
N ALA A 133 5.18 -46.04 -28.89
CA ALA A 133 4.98 -47.10 -29.87
C ALA A 133 3.50 -47.48 -30.06
N GLN A 134 2.62 -47.06 -29.14
CA GLN A 134 1.21 -47.47 -29.07
C GLN A 134 0.23 -46.30 -29.22
N MET A 135 0.69 -45.12 -29.68
CA MET A 135 -0.21 -44.04 -30.08
C MET A 135 -0.92 -44.42 -31.40
N PRO A 136 -2.23 -44.71 -31.41
CA PRO A 136 -2.99 -44.60 -32.65
C PRO A 136 -2.95 -43.13 -33.07
N LYS A 137 -2.49 -42.85 -34.29
CA LYS A 137 -2.33 -41.49 -34.86
C LYS A 137 -3.64 -40.69 -35.01
N ASN A 138 -4.75 -41.11 -34.43
CA ASN A 138 -6.04 -40.46 -34.54
C ASN A 138 -6.70 -40.34 -33.16
N ASN A 139 -6.62 -39.17 -32.55
CA ASN A 139 -7.78 -38.47 -31.97
C ASN A 139 -7.37 -37.20 -31.22
N MET A 140 -7.50 -36.07 -31.91
CA MET A 140 -7.72 -34.75 -31.32
C MET A 140 -8.88 -34.82 -30.32
N ARG A 141 -8.64 -34.57 -29.04
CA ARG A 141 -9.71 -34.24 -28.08
C ARG A 141 -9.30 -33.05 -27.23
N GLN A 142 -10.08 -31.99 -27.41
CA GLN A 142 -9.98 -30.68 -26.77
C GLN A 142 -10.05 -30.79 -25.25
N LEU A 143 -9.21 -30.01 -24.55
CA LEU A 143 -9.35 -29.80 -23.11
C LEU A 143 -10.36 -28.68 -22.84
N PRO A 144 -11.34 -28.84 -21.94
CA PRO A 144 -12.25 -27.76 -21.57
C PRO A 144 -11.54 -26.76 -20.66
N ALA A 145 -11.48 -25.49 -21.09
CA ALA A 145 -11.04 -24.38 -20.26
C ALA A 145 -12.04 -24.15 -19.12
N LYS A 146 -11.63 -24.38 -17.87
CA LYS A 146 -12.34 -23.92 -16.69
C LYS A 146 -11.42 -23.05 -15.85
N PHE A 147 -11.98 -21.91 -15.43
CA PHE A 147 -11.54 -20.98 -14.39
C PHE A 147 -10.80 -19.70 -14.83
N CYS A 148 -11.58 -18.67 -15.18
CA CYS A 148 -11.25 -17.29 -14.85
C CYS A 148 -12.55 -16.57 -14.46
N ALA A 149 -12.74 -16.31 -13.18
CA ALA A 149 -13.84 -15.52 -12.66
C ALA A 149 -13.67 -14.06 -13.11
N GLN A 150 -14.40 -13.65 -14.14
CA GLN A 150 -14.54 -12.25 -14.50
C GLN A 150 -15.43 -11.57 -13.44
N ARG A 151 -14.83 -10.77 -12.55
CA ARG A 151 -15.60 -9.75 -11.83
C ARG A 151 -15.86 -8.60 -12.80
N THR A 152 -17.07 -8.60 -13.36
CA THR A 152 -17.68 -7.42 -13.93
C THR A 152 -17.89 -6.39 -12.82
N VAL A 153 -17.43 -5.16 -13.06
CA VAL A 153 -17.71 -4.00 -12.21
C VAL A 153 -19.08 -3.42 -12.61
N PRO A 154 -20.02 -3.20 -11.68
CA PRO A 154 -21.16 -2.34 -11.95
C PRO A 154 -20.87 -0.92 -11.43
N SER A 155 -20.63 -0.03 -12.39
CA SER A 155 -20.84 1.42 -12.23
C SER A 155 -22.34 1.69 -12.24
N THR A 156 -22.91 2.20 -11.14
CA THR A 156 -24.10 3.07 -11.14
C THR A 156 -24.29 3.63 -9.73
N ILE A 157 -24.34 4.96 -9.65
CA ILE A 157 -24.73 5.75 -8.48
C ILE A 157 -26.28 5.80 -8.42
N PRO A 158 -26.90 5.63 -7.25
CA PRO A 158 -28.20 6.23 -7.00
C PRO A 158 -28.13 7.26 -5.87
N ILE A 159 -28.38 8.50 -6.26
CA ILE A 159 -28.82 9.61 -5.42
C ILE A 159 -30.20 9.25 -4.87
N GLN A 160 -30.41 9.29 -3.53
CA GLN A 160 -31.70 9.62 -2.90
C GLN A 160 -31.51 10.18 -1.47
N LYS A 161 -32.55 10.89 -1.03
CA LYS A 161 -32.57 12.01 -0.09
C LYS A 161 -32.80 11.56 1.36
N SER A 162 -32.28 12.39 2.28
CA SER A 162 -32.64 12.61 3.69
C SER A 162 -33.84 11.87 4.31
N ALA A 163 -33.63 11.26 5.48
CA ALA A 163 -34.49 11.39 6.66
C ALA A 163 -33.76 10.95 7.94
N SER A 164 -33.94 11.74 9.00
CA SER A 164 -33.40 11.58 10.35
C SER A 164 -33.99 10.39 11.11
N SER A 165 -33.22 9.77 12.01
CA SER A 165 -33.70 9.23 13.30
C SER A 165 -32.58 8.57 14.13
N VAL A 166 -32.29 9.22 15.26
CA VAL A 166 -31.84 8.71 16.58
C VAL A 166 -31.54 7.21 16.76
N SER A 167 -30.37 6.90 17.34
CA SER A 167 -30.27 6.33 18.71
C SER A 167 -28.81 6.13 19.16
N LEU A 168 -28.64 6.36 20.45
CA LEU A 168 -27.44 6.30 21.29
C LEU A 168 -26.79 4.92 21.29
N LEU A 169 -25.46 4.87 21.45
CA LEU A 169 -24.74 3.88 22.29
C LEU A 169 -23.25 4.24 22.36
N GLN A 170 -22.80 4.70 23.53
CA GLN A 170 -21.39 4.75 23.91
C GLN A 170 -20.91 3.35 24.31
N PRO A 171 -19.64 2.99 24.07
CA PRO A 171 -18.98 1.96 24.86
C PRO A 171 -18.02 2.59 25.87
N SER A 172 -18.41 2.47 27.13
CA SER A 172 -17.58 2.65 28.32
C SER A 172 -16.39 1.69 28.33
N SER A 173 -15.24 2.25 28.68
CA SER A 173 -13.98 1.59 28.94
C SER A 173 -14.02 0.73 30.21
N THR A 174 -13.72 -0.57 30.09
CA THR A 174 -13.07 -1.33 31.17
C THR A 174 -12.05 -2.32 30.58
N ARG A 175 -10.78 -2.09 30.90
CA ARG A 175 -9.62 -2.92 30.57
C ARG A 175 -9.36 -3.85 31.77
N LEU A 176 -9.64 -5.14 31.62
CA LEU A 176 -9.19 -6.19 32.54
C LEU A 176 -7.75 -6.61 32.18
N MET A 177 -6.85 -6.50 33.14
CA MET A 177 -5.46 -6.98 33.07
C MET A 177 -5.43 -8.47 33.40
N CYS A 178 -4.89 -9.29 32.50
CA CYS A 178 -4.52 -10.67 32.81
C CYS A 178 -3.07 -10.69 33.32
N THR A 179 -2.88 -11.12 34.57
CA THR A 179 -1.58 -11.48 35.13
C THR A 179 -1.18 -12.87 34.64
N LYS A 180 0.10 -13.02 34.29
CA LYS A 180 0.72 -14.23 33.74
C LYS A 180 1.19 -15.12 34.90
N LYS A 181 0.92 -16.42 34.76
CA LYS A 181 1.33 -17.50 35.66
C LYS A 181 2.84 -17.74 35.63
#